data_AF-A0A5B9PC74-F1
#
_entry.id   AF-A0A5B9PC74-F1
#
_cell.length_a   1.000
_cell.length_b   1.000
_cell.length_c   1.000
_cell.angle_alpha   90.00
_cell.angle_beta   90.00
_cell.angle_gamma   90.00
#
_symmetry.space_group_name_H-M   'P 1'
#
loop_
_entity.id
_entity.type
_entity.pdbx_description
1 polymer ?
#
loop_
_entity_poly.entity_id
_entity_poly.type
_entity_poly.pdbx_seq_one_letter_code
_entity_poly.pdbx_strand_id
1 'polypeptide(L)'
;MSDSELDLSQLALQRQPATPRSDGDRDNPTNRKWLTRYVIPGGLIAGFALLVFGAAGNSLWPKPTVEVVPVIVKRATVQQSGQPLFQAAGWIEPRPTAISVPALAPGVVEELMVVEGQSVSKGEPIARLITIDAEIRVQQAKAELANAEGDLRKAMSEFRAAKIRVEKPVHLQVQVADAKSRLAAAETTMANLPFQIESARAQTEYAAQSVNGKRAAGNAIAGVLLQKAESELVATDANLRELLQRQPSLQKEIAALKQKVSALDSQLELLVEENRQLGEAEAKVLSAEAKRESARLKLQKAKLEFDRNTIRSPIDGRILRLIAPPGTRVSGQHSVAGEGSGAVVEMYDPKRLQVRADVRLEDVPRVQPGQPVEIETASSNQTIKGRVLQSNSTANIQKNTLEVKVELLDPPTTVSPEMLVRTTFLAPEIVGLTDVAQETARLFVPKQLVREGENGNVVWVVDANNRARERTISVREANGDLVLVESGLQPTDKLVSSNTNDLSDGTLVVVSGEDRSIGR
;
A
#
# COMPACT_ATOMS: atom_id res chain seq x y z
N MET A 1 -5.46 -101.71 -57.97
CA MET A 1 -4.42 -102.64 -58.47
C MET A 1 -3.13 -102.23 -57.78
N SER A 2 -2.42 -103.10 -57.09
CA SER A 2 -2.73 -104.50 -56.71
C SER A 2 -1.63 -104.99 -55.79
N ASP A 3 -2.01 -105.71 -54.73
CA ASP A 3 -1.24 -106.78 -54.08
C ASP A 3 0.12 -106.40 -53.42
N SER A 4 0.54 -107.04 -52.32
CA SER A 4 -0.16 -107.97 -51.42
C SER A 4 0.50 -107.96 -50.03
N GLU A 5 -0.27 -108.34 -49.01
CA GLU A 5 0.30 -108.87 -47.77
C GLU A 5 0.98 -110.22 -48.06
N LEU A 6 2.06 -110.52 -47.33
CA LEU A 6 2.56 -111.89 -47.19
C LEU A 6 3.25 -112.03 -45.83
N ASP A 7 2.45 -112.40 -44.83
CA ASP A 7 2.93 -112.89 -43.54
C ASP A 7 3.62 -114.26 -43.74
N LEU A 8 4.74 -114.46 -43.05
CA LEU A 8 5.49 -115.73 -43.00
C LEU A 8 5.84 -116.10 -41.56
N SER A 9 5.00 -115.71 -40.60
CA SER A 9 4.97 -116.33 -39.29
C SER A 9 4.62 -117.82 -39.42
N GLN A 10 5.37 -118.67 -38.72
CA GLN A 10 5.16 -120.12 -38.58
C GLN A 10 5.33 -120.99 -39.85
N LEU A 11 6.47 -121.69 -39.96
CA LEU A 11 6.52 -123.18 -39.98
C LEU A 11 7.94 -123.73 -40.21
N ALA A 12 8.25 -124.85 -39.53
CA ALA A 12 9.28 -125.84 -39.89
C ALA A 12 10.78 -125.40 -39.80
N LEU A 13 11.79 -126.25 -39.51
CA LEU A 13 11.88 -127.60 -38.91
C LEU A 13 13.37 -127.86 -38.47
N GLN A 14 13.62 -128.95 -37.71
CA GLN A 14 14.73 -129.97 -37.78
C GLN A 14 16.12 -129.59 -38.41
N ARG A 15 17.30 -130.17 -38.04
CA ARG A 15 17.68 -131.39 -37.28
C ARG A 15 19.18 -131.43 -36.85
N GLN A 16 19.55 -132.52 -36.16
CA GLN A 16 20.88 -133.05 -35.73
C GLN A 16 21.86 -133.38 -36.91
N PRO A 17 23.12 -133.91 -36.72
CA PRO A 17 23.89 -134.41 -35.54
C PRO A 17 25.21 -133.60 -35.28
N ALA A 18 26.40 -134.03 -34.79
CA ALA A 18 27.13 -135.29 -34.44
C ALA A 18 28.22 -134.94 -33.36
N THR A 19 28.59 -135.73 -32.32
CA THR A 19 29.37 -137.00 -32.17
C THR A 19 30.76 -137.04 -32.83
N PRO A 20 31.84 -137.63 -32.22
CA PRO A 20 31.99 -138.40 -30.95
C PRO A 20 32.68 -137.59 -29.80
N ARG A 21 32.66 -137.94 -28.49
CA ARG A 21 33.26 -139.06 -27.70
C ARG A 21 34.81 -139.19 -27.75
N SER A 22 35.57 -139.54 -26.69
CA SER A 22 35.47 -139.50 -25.20
C SER A 22 36.78 -140.14 -24.60
N ASP A 23 37.12 -140.35 -23.31
CA ASP A 23 36.53 -140.25 -21.94
C ASP A 23 37.67 -140.04 -20.87
N GLY A 24 37.38 -139.38 -19.74
CA GLY A 24 37.88 -139.74 -18.38
C GLY A 24 39.27 -139.26 -17.86
N ASP A 25 39.55 -139.22 -16.54
CA ASP A 25 38.70 -139.33 -15.32
C ASP A 25 39.49 -138.92 -14.03
N ARG A 26 38.84 -138.23 -13.04
CA ARG A 26 39.24 -138.02 -11.59
C ARG A 26 40.60 -137.35 -11.23
N ASP A 27 40.86 -136.76 -10.04
CA ASP A 27 40.05 -136.32 -8.88
C ASP A 27 40.78 -135.24 -7.99
N ASN A 28 40.04 -134.28 -7.41
CA ASN A 28 40.20 -133.56 -6.10
C ASN A 28 41.60 -133.00 -5.59
N PRO A 29 41.74 -132.35 -4.40
CA PRO A 29 40.84 -131.48 -3.61
C PRO A 29 41.46 -130.11 -3.15
N THR A 30 40.69 -129.37 -2.33
CA THR A 30 41.05 -128.34 -1.29
C THR A 30 40.63 -126.88 -1.55
N ASN A 31 40.17 -126.21 -0.48
CA ASN A 31 39.32 -125.01 -0.56
C ASN A 31 39.64 -123.96 0.54
N ARG A 32 40.44 -122.93 0.23
CA ARG A 32 40.64 -121.75 1.11
C ARG A 32 41.27 -120.50 0.44
N LYS A 33 40.79 -120.05 -0.73
CA LYS A 33 41.39 -118.92 -1.50
C LYS A 33 40.41 -117.83 -2.01
N TRP A 34 39.27 -117.60 -1.35
CA TRP A 34 38.32 -116.56 -1.79
C TRP A 34 38.80 -115.13 -1.49
N LEU A 35 39.34 -114.89 -0.29
CA LEU A 35 39.61 -113.54 0.26
C LEU A 35 40.48 -112.65 -0.67
N THR A 36 41.57 -113.18 -1.19
CA THR A 36 42.52 -112.42 -2.03
C THR A 36 42.02 -112.15 -3.46
N ARG A 37 40.99 -112.86 -3.94
CA ARG A 37 40.54 -112.80 -5.33
C ARG A 37 39.47 -111.74 -5.61
N TYR A 38 38.85 -111.18 -4.56
CA TYR A 38 37.77 -110.18 -4.69
C TYR A 38 37.99 -108.93 -3.82
N VAL A 39 38.56 -109.05 -2.61
CA VAL A 39 38.69 -107.90 -1.69
C VAL A 39 39.68 -106.85 -2.21
N ILE A 40 40.80 -107.27 -2.80
CA ILE A 40 41.82 -106.35 -3.34
C ILE A 40 41.32 -105.56 -4.57
N PRO A 41 40.75 -106.18 -5.63
CA PRO A 41 40.18 -105.40 -6.73
C PRO A 41 38.95 -104.59 -6.29
N GLY A 42 38.13 -105.11 -5.36
CA GLY A 42 37.02 -104.34 -4.77
C GLY A 42 37.47 -103.09 -4.04
N GLY A 43 38.55 -103.17 -3.25
CA GLY A 43 39.16 -102.03 -2.56
C GLY A 43 39.76 -101.00 -3.53
N LEU A 44 40.35 -101.43 -4.65
CA LEU A 44 40.83 -100.52 -5.70
C LEU A 44 39.68 -99.82 -6.43
N ILE A 45 38.59 -100.53 -6.76
CA ILE A 45 37.40 -99.93 -7.38
C ILE A 45 36.71 -98.96 -6.41
N ALA A 46 36.58 -99.32 -5.13
CA ALA A 46 36.03 -98.44 -4.10
C ALA A 46 36.90 -97.21 -3.86
N GLY A 47 38.23 -97.37 -3.79
CA GLY A 47 39.18 -96.27 -3.64
C GLY A 47 39.20 -95.33 -4.85
N PHE A 48 39.12 -95.88 -6.07
CA PHE A 48 38.98 -95.09 -7.30
C PHE A 48 37.64 -94.36 -7.35
N ALA A 49 36.53 -95.02 -7.01
CA ALA A 49 35.21 -94.39 -6.94
C ALA A 49 35.17 -93.27 -5.89
N LEU A 50 35.80 -93.45 -4.73
CA LEU A 50 35.89 -92.44 -3.66
C LEU A 50 36.78 -91.26 -4.08
N LEU A 51 37.89 -91.51 -4.79
CA LEU A 51 38.69 -90.45 -5.42
C LEU A 51 37.91 -89.69 -6.50
N VAL A 52 37.15 -90.38 -7.35
CA VAL A 52 36.30 -89.74 -8.36
C VAL A 52 35.18 -88.92 -7.71
N PHE A 53 34.55 -89.40 -6.64
CA PHE A 53 33.55 -88.63 -5.89
C PHE A 53 34.17 -87.39 -5.22
N GLY A 54 35.34 -87.55 -4.59
CA GLY A 54 36.07 -86.46 -3.95
C GLY A 54 36.58 -85.41 -4.94
N ALA A 55 37.02 -85.82 -6.14
CA ALA A 55 37.49 -84.93 -7.19
C ALA A 55 36.36 -84.27 -8.01
N ALA A 56 35.20 -84.93 -8.13
CA ALA A 56 34.01 -84.35 -8.77
C ALA A 56 33.30 -83.33 -7.88
N GLY A 57 33.34 -83.53 -6.55
CA GLY A 57 32.79 -82.60 -5.55
C GLY A 57 31.34 -82.19 -5.83
N ASN A 58 31.02 -80.91 -5.58
CA ASN A 58 29.69 -80.35 -5.84
C ASN A 58 29.29 -80.30 -7.33
N SER A 59 30.12 -80.76 -8.28
CA SER A 59 29.79 -80.71 -9.71
C SER A 59 28.80 -81.78 -10.18
N LEU A 60 28.41 -82.72 -9.31
CA LEU A 60 27.42 -83.78 -9.60
C LEU A 60 26.01 -83.48 -9.06
N TRP A 61 25.81 -82.37 -8.33
CA TRP A 61 24.48 -81.94 -7.91
C TRP A 61 23.80 -81.06 -8.97
N PRO A 62 22.46 -81.15 -9.13
CA PRO A 62 21.72 -80.27 -10.04
C PRO A 62 21.85 -78.83 -9.55
N LYS A 63 22.46 -77.97 -10.36
CA LYS A 63 22.60 -76.55 -10.05
C LYS A 63 21.22 -75.89 -10.16
N PRO A 64 20.72 -75.19 -9.13
CA PRO A 64 19.44 -74.50 -9.25
C PRO A 64 19.54 -73.42 -10.33
N THR A 65 18.63 -73.52 -11.29
CA THR A 65 18.49 -72.52 -12.35
C THR A 65 17.65 -71.36 -11.80
N VAL A 66 18.15 -70.14 -11.92
CA VAL A 66 17.50 -68.93 -11.39
C VAL A 66 17.31 -67.88 -12.48
N GLU A 67 16.32 -67.02 -12.33
CA GLU A 67 16.17 -65.79 -13.14
C GLU A 67 16.60 -64.58 -12.33
N VAL A 68 17.03 -63.54 -13.05
CA VAL A 68 17.61 -62.35 -12.43
C VAL A 68 16.99 -61.05 -12.94
N VAL A 69 16.91 -60.05 -12.07
CA VAL A 69 16.43 -58.70 -12.35
C VAL A 69 17.59 -57.72 -12.07
N PRO A 70 17.94 -56.82 -13.01
CA PRO A 70 18.95 -55.80 -12.77
C PRO A 70 18.43 -54.73 -11.79
N VAL A 71 19.33 -54.14 -10.99
CA VAL A 71 18.97 -53.03 -10.10
C VAL A 71 18.51 -51.81 -10.93
N ILE A 72 17.35 -51.24 -10.58
CA ILE A 72 16.72 -50.19 -11.38
C ILE A 72 17.32 -48.83 -11.01
N VAL A 73 18.16 -48.28 -11.89
CA VAL A 73 18.80 -46.97 -11.69
C VAL A 73 17.91 -45.85 -12.24
N LYS A 74 17.22 -45.10 -11.36
CA LYS A 74 16.48 -43.89 -11.76
C LYS A 74 17.35 -42.66 -11.53
N ARG A 75 17.83 -42.05 -12.62
CA ARG A 75 18.54 -40.75 -12.59
C ARG A 75 17.52 -39.62 -12.53
N ALA A 76 17.56 -38.82 -11.47
CA ALA A 76 16.83 -37.57 -11.40
C ALA A 76 17.64 -36.49 -12.14
N THR A 77 17.27 -36.19 -13.39
CA THR A 77 17.83 -35.05 -14.12
C THR A 77 17.31 -33.77 -13.48
N VAL A 78 18.05 -33.23 -12.51
CA VAL A 78 17.81 -31.88 -11.99
C VAL A 78 18.08 -30.91 -13.14
N GLN A 79 17.02 -30.29 -13.66
CA GLN A 79 17.17 -29.23 -14.66
C GLN A 79 17.95 -28.07 -14.03
N GLN A 80 19.09 -27.76 -14.63
CA GLN A 80 19.98 -26.71 -14.13
C GLN A 80 19.24 -25.36 -14.17
N SER A 81 19.32 -24.61 -13.08
CA SER A 81 18.78 -23.26 -13.00
C SER A 81 19.38 -22.36 -14.08
N GLY A 82 18.59 -21.42 -14.60
CA GLY A 82 19.04 -20.50 -15.63
C GLY A 82 19.05 -21.03 -17.07
N GLN A 83 18.69 -22.30 -17.34
CA GLN A 83 18.48 -22.76 -18.72
C GLN A 83 17.20 -22.14 -19.33
N PRO A 84 17.18 -21.77 -20.62
CA PRO A 84 16.00 -21.18 -21.26
C PRO A 84 14.89 -22.21 -21.48
N LEU A 85 13.69 -21.94 -20.97
CA LEU A 85 12.51 -22.81 -21.10
C LEU A 85 11.76 -22.61 -22.42
N PHE A 86 11.50 -21.35 -22.76
CA PHE A 86 10.83 -20.91 -23.99
C PHE A 86 11.07 -19.40 -24.19
N GLN A 87 10.64 -18.87 -25.35
CA GLN A 87 10.67 -17.44 -25.65
C GLN A 87 9.28 -16.92 -26.01
N ALA A 88 8.97 -15.70 -25.56
CA ALA A 88 7.78 -14.96 -25.95
C ALA A 88 8.14 -13.60 -26.54
N ALA A 89 7.29 -13.09 -27.44
CA ALA A 89 7.34 -11.70 -27.88
C ALA A 89 6.57 -10.81 -26.89
N GLY A 90 6.97 -9.56 -26.76
CA GLY A 90 6.28 -8.59 -25.92
C GLY A 90 6.64 -7.17 -26.29
N TRP A 91 6.13 -6.22 -25.51
CA TRP A 91 6.52 -4.82 -25.57
C TRP A 91 6.57 -4.20 -24.18
N ILE A 92 7.29 -3.10 -24.07
CA ILE A 92 7.52 -2.42 -22.80
C ILE A 92 6.38 -1.43 -22.53
N GLU A 93 5.90 -1.40 -21.29
CA GLU A 93 4.90 -0.44 -20.80
C GLU A 93 5.33 0.13 -19.42
N PRO A 94 4.88 1.33 -19.03
CA PRO A 94 5.19 1.88 -17.71
C PRO A 94 4.53 1.07 -16.58
N ARG A 95 5.21 0.97 -15.43
CA ARG A 95 4.71 0.25 -14.25
C ARG A 95 4.33 1.22 -13.12
N PRO A 96 3.10 1.15 -12.57
CA PRO A 96 2.03 0.20 -12.89
C PRO A 96 1.29 0.51 -14.21
N THR A 97 1.22 1.79 -14.57
CA THR A 97 0.61 2.35 -15.80
C THR A 97 1.34 3.63 -16.18
N ALA A 98 1.06 4.19 -17.36
CA ALA A 98 1.40 5.58 -17.65
C ALA A 98 0.73 6.53 -16.64
N ILE A 99 1.35 7.70 -16.42
CA ILE A 99 0.87 8.76 -15.53
C ILE A 99 0.38 9.91 -16.40
N SER A 100 -0.93 10.01 -16.57
CA SER A 100 -1.57 11.15 -17.23
C SER A 100 -1.46 12.40 -16.35
N VAL A 101 -1.02 13.52 -16.91
CA VAL A 101 -0.87 14.81 -16.21
C VAL A 101 -2.10 15.68 -16.52
N PRO A 102 -3.06 15.85 -15.58
CA PRO A 102 -4.27 16.61 -15.83
C PRO A 102 -4.07 18.12 -15.70
N ALA A 103 -4.84 18.88 -16.47
CA ALA A 103 -5.06 20.29 -16.20
C ALA A 103 -5.80 20.47 -14.86
N LEU A 104 -5.25 21.28 -13.95
CA LEU A 104 -5.85 21.53 -12.63
C LEU A 104 -6.85 22.71 -12.64
N ALA A 105 -6.93 23.43 -13.76
CA ALA A 105 -7.92 24.45 -14.09
C ALA A 105 -8.50 24.16 -15.49
N PRO A 106 -9.78 24.50 -15.75
CA PRO A 106 -10.32 24.47 -17.11
C PRO A 106 -9.76 25.64 -17.92
N GLY A 107 -9.55 25.44 -19.22
CA GLY A 107 -8.98 26.48 -20.09
C GLY A 107 -8.70 26.00 -21.50
N VAL A 108 -7.83 26.74 -22.21
CA VAL A 108 -7.28 26.36 -23.52
C VAL A 108 -5.76 26.36 -23.42
N VAL A 109 -5.10 25.35 -23.98
CA VAL A 109 -3.64 25.26 -24.05
C VAL A 109 -3.11 26.38 -24.93
N GLU A 110 -2.31 27.27 -24.36
CA GLU A 110 -1.62 28.35 -25.07
C GLU A 110 -0.36 27.81 -25.75
N GLU A 111 0.44 27.05 -25.02
CA GLU A 111 1.69 26.45 -25.49
C GLU A 111 2.04 25.16 -24.72
N LEU A 112 2.86 24.32 -25.34
CA LEU A 112 3.54 23.19 -24.70
C LEU A 112 5.02 23.56 -24.55
N MET A 113 5.58 23.32 -23.37
CA MET A 113 6.97 23.66 -23.01
C MET A 113 7.93 22.46 -23.14
N VAL A 114 7.40 21.29 -23.51
CA VAL A 114 8.14 20.02 -23.56
C VAL A 114 7.81 19.23 -24.83
N VAL A 115 8.73 18.36 -25.25
CA VAL A 115 8.56 17.44 -26.39
C VAL A 115 8.51 15.98 -25.95
N GLU A 116 8.07 15.10 -26.85
CA GLU A 116 8.00 13.65 -26.60
C GLU A 116 9.40 13.05 -26.35
N GLY A 117 9.49 12.09 -25.41
CA GLY A 117 10.76 11.51 -24.98
C GLY A 117 11.62 12.40 -24.06
N GLN A 118 11.31 13.69 -23.90
CA GLN A 118 12.04 14.59 -23.01
C GLN A 118 12.00 14.10 -21.55
N SER A 119 13.15 14.13 -20.88
CA SER A 119 13.23 13.96 -19.42
C SER A 119 12.87 15.27 -18.73
N VAL A 120 12.02 15.21 -17.71
CA VAL A 120 11.57 16.37 -16.91
C VAL A 120 11.59 16.06 -15.42
N SER A 121 11.85 17.09 -14.62
CA SER A 121 11.87 17.01 -13.15
C SER A 121 10.50 17.30 -12.54
N LYS A 122 10.29 16.84 -11.31
CA LYS A 122 9.07 17.11 -10.55
C LYS A 122 8.89 18.62 -10.33
N GLY A 123 7.71 19.13 -10.69
CA GLY A 123 7.38 20.57 -10.61
C GLY A 123 7.81 21.41 -11.82
N GLU A 124 8.57 20.86 -12.77
CA GLU A 124 8.91 21.50 -14.04
C GLU A 124 7.63 21.81 -14.84
N PRO A 125 7.51 23.00 -15.45
CA PRO A 125 6.32 23.36 -16.22
C PRO A 125 6.30 22.63 -17.57
N ILE A 126 5.18 21.97 -17.86
CA ILE A 126 4.95 21.13 -19.04
C ILE A 126 4.14 21.88 -20.11
N ALA A 127 3.15 22.66 -19.68
CA ALA A 127 2.24 23.39 -20.55
C ALA A 127 1.67 24.62 -19.83
N ARG A 128 1.28 25.63 -20.62
CA ARG A 128 0.64 26.84 -20.12
C ARG A 128 -0.75 26.98 -20.75
N LEU A 129 -1.75 27.21 -19.92
CA LEU A 129 -3.10 27.59 -20.34
C LEU A 129 -3.21 29.11 -20.40
N ILE A 130 -4.03 29.64 -21.30
CA ILE A 130 -4.28 31.08 -21.46
C ILE A 130 -4.61 31.71 -20.09
N THR A 131 -3.81 32.68 -19.64
CA THR A 131 -3.84 33.19 -18.26
C THR A 131 -4.72 34.42 -18.04
N ILE A 132 -5.10 35.15 -19.08
CA ILE A 132 -5.66 36.52 -18.98
C ILE A 132 -6.87 36.62 -18.04
N ASP A 133 -7.84 35.71 -18.14
CA ASP A 133 -9.03 35.71 -17.28
C ASP A 133 -8.69 35.45 -15.81
N ALA A 134 -7.67 34.63 -15.54
CA ALA A 134 -7.22 34.32 -14.19
C ALA A 134 -6.43 35.49 -13.60
N GLU A 135 -5.60 36.18 -14.40
CA GLU A 135 -4.92 37.41 -13.97
C GLU A 135 -5.93 38.50 -13.62
N ILE A 136 -6.94 38.71 -14.47
CA ILE A 136 -8.03 39.66 -14.21
C ILE A 136 -8.74 39.33 -12.88
N ARG A 137 -9.04 38.05 -12.60
CA ARG A 137 -9.60 37.61 -11.30
C ARG A 137 -8.65 37.89 -10.12
N VAL A 138 -7.34 37.74 -10.29
CA VAL A 138 -6.34 38.10 -9.26
C VAL A 138 -6.33 39.60 -8.99
N GLN A 139 -6.35 40.45 -10.03
CA GLN A 139 -6.37 41.91 -9.84
C GLN A 139 -7.71 42.39 -9.22
N GLN A 140 -8.85 41.80 -9.63
CA GLN A 140 -10.16 42.07 -9.02
C GLN A 140 -10.17 41.71 -7.53
N ALA A 141 -9.76 40.50 -7.16
CA ALA A 141 -9.72 40.07 -5.77
C ALA A 141 -8.71 40.87 -4.92
N LYS A 142 -7.62 41.38 -5.53
CA LYS A 142 -6.67 42.29 -4.89
C LYS A 142 -7.28 43.66 -4.63
N ALA A 143 -8.08 44.19 -5.55
CA ALA A 143 -8.83 45.43 -5.34
C ALA A 143 -9.92 45.28 -4.26
N GLU A 144 -10.64 44.14 -4.24
CA GLU A 144 -11.57 43.83 -3.16
C GLU A 144 -10.90 43.82 -1.78
N LEU A 145 -9.72 43.19 -1.66
CA LEU A 145 -8.95 43.17 -0.41
C LEU A 145 -8.51 44.60 0.00
N ALA A 146 -7.99 45.39 -0.94
CA ALA A 146 -7.57 46.76 -0.65
C ALA A 146 -8.74 47.66 -0.16
N ASN A 147 -9.94 47.44 -0.71
CA ASN A 147 -11.17 48.11 -0.26
C ASN A 147 -11.56 47.66 1.15
N ALA A 148 -11.56 46.36 1.45
CA ALA A 148 -11.85 45.82 2.78
C ALA A 148 -10.83 46.26 3.84
N GLU A 149 -9.56 46.41 3.47
CA GLU A 149 -8.51 47.01 4.32
C GLU A 149 -8.70 48.53 4.49
N GLY A 150 -9.37 49.21 3.55
CA GLY A 150 -9.85 50.59 3.71
C GLY A 150 -10.99 50.68 4.73
N ASP A 151 -12.03 49.87 4.58
CA ASP A 151 -13.16 49.79 5.51
C ASP A 151 -12.70 49.44 6.93
N LEU A 152 -11.75 48.52 7.10
CA LEU A 152 -11.19 48.18 8.40
C LEU A 152 -10.45 49.36 9.04
N ARG A 153 -9.61 50.08 8.29
CA ARG A 153 -8.93 51.29 8.79
C ARG A 153 -9.93 52.38 9.20
N LYS A 154 -11.05 52.52 8.48
CA LYS A 154 -12.15 53.41 8.85
C LYS A 154 -12.82 52.96 10.15
N ALA A 155 -13.22 51.69 10.25
CA ALA A 155 -13.85 51.14 11.45
C ALA A 155 -12.96 51.25 12.70
N MET A 156 -11.66 50.95 12.58
CA MET A 156 -10.67 51.12 13.67
C MET A 156 -10.51 52.58 14.08
N SER A 157 -10.70 53.53 13.16
CA SER A 157 -10.67 54.97 13.45
C SER A 157 -11.94 55.44 14.16
N GLU A 158 -13.11 54.93 13.75
CA GLU A 158 -14.38 55.16 14.46
C GLU A 158 -14.33 54.58 15.89
N PHE A 159 -13.82 53.36 16.06
CA PHE A 159 -13.62 52.73 17.37
C PHE A 159 -12.67 53.52 18.28
N ARG A 160 -11.54 53.99 17.74
CA ARG A 160 -10.61 54.85 18.49
C ARG A 160 -11.28 56.16 18.94
N ALA A 161 -12.10 56.78 18.08
CA ALA A 161 -12.82 58.00 18.42
C ALA A 161 -13.91 57.76 19.48
N ALA A 162 -14.65 56.65 19.40
CA ALA A 162 -15.63 56.26 20.42
C ALA A 162 -14.97 55.95 21.77
N LYS A 163 -13.83 55.23 21.77
CA LYS A 163 -13.07 54.93 22.98
C LYS A 163 -12.56 56.20 23.67
N ILE A 164 -12.02 57.15 22.91
CA ILE A 164 -11.60 58.46 23.45
C ILE A 164 -12.79 59.24 24.03
N ARG A 165 -14.00 59.09 23.46
CA ARG A 165 -15.22 59.73 23.98
C ARG A 165 -15.66 59.15 25.33
N VAL A 166 -15.56 57.83 25.53
CA VAL A 166 -15.78 57.17 26.83
C VAL A 166 -14.69 57.57 27.85
N GLU A 167 -13.42 57.53 27.46
CA GLU A 167 -12.30 57.89 28.35
C GLU A 167 -12.29 59.37 28.74
N LYS A 168 -12.79 60.26 27.87
CA LYS A 168 -12.78 61.72 28.03
C LYS A 168 -14.10 62.35 27.54
N PRO A 169 -15.19 62.24 28.32
CA PRO A 169 -16.52 62.75 27.96
C PRO A 169 -16.63 64.28 28.17
N VAL A 170 -15.69 65.05 27.59
CA VAL A 170 -15.56 66.52 27.76
C VAL A 170 -16.89 67.25 27.48
N HIS A 171 -17.65 66.79 26.48
CA HIS A 171 -18.93 67.39 26.12
C HIS A 171 -20.04 67.23 27.18
N LEU A 172 -19.98 66.21 28.05
CA LEU A 172 -20.85 66.10 29.23
C LEU A 172 -20.30 66.94 30.39
N GLN A 173 -18.98 66.91 30.61
CA GLN A 173 -18.31 67.72 31.65
C GLN A 173 -18.60 69.23 31.48
N VAL A 174 -18.63 69.74 30.24
CA VAL A 174 -19.00 71.13 29.94
C VAL A 174 -20.47 71.42 30.28
N GLN A 175 -21.40 70.50 30.02
CA GLN A 175 -22.82 70.66 30.36
C GLN A 175 -23.05 70.64 31.87
N VAL A 176 -22.35 69.77 32.60
CA VAL A 176 -22.31 69.73 34.07
C VAL A 176 -21.76 71.05 34.63
N ALA A 177 -20.68 71.57 34.06
CA ALA A 177 -20.05 72.82 34.49
C ALA A 177 -20.97 74.05 34.28
N ASP A 178 -21.62 74.16 33.12
CA ASP A 178 -22.62 75.20 32.84
C ASP A 178 -23.82 75.12 33.81
N ALA A 179 -24.36 73.93 34.04
CA ALA A 179 -25.46 73.73 34.98
C ALA A 179 -25.07 74.11 36.42
N LYS A 180 -23.87 73.71 36.87
CA LYS A 180 -23.32 74.07 38.20
C LYS A 180 -23.03 75.56 38.33
N SER A 181 -22.55 76.23 37.27
CA SER A 181 -22.33 77.67 37.25
C SER A 181 -23.64 78.46 37.38
N ARG A 182 -24.70 78.05 36.67
CA ARG A 182 -26.04 78.67 36.80
C ARG A 182 -26.66 78.44 38.16
N LEU A 183 -26.51 77.24 38.72
CA LEU A 183 -26.94 76.94 40.09
C LEU A 183 -26.24 77.87 41.11
N ALA A 184 -24.92 77.98 41.04
CA ALA A 184 -24.15 78.86 41.93
C ALA A 184 -24.57 80.34 41.81
N ALA A 185 -24.88 80.83 40.60
CA ALA A 185 -25.40 82.18 40.38
C ALA A 185 -26.80 82.40 41.00
N ALA A 186 -27.70 81.41 40.87
CA ALA A 186 -29.02 81.45 41.50
C ALA A 186 -28.92 81.39 43.05
N GLU A 187 -28.04 80.53 43.58
CA GLU A 187 -27.78 80.44 45.03
C GLU A 187 -27.12 81.71 45.59
N THR A 188 -26.21 82.34 44.85
CA THR A 188 -25.64 83.66 45.21
C THR A 188 -26.71 84.74 45.22
N THR A 189 -27.64 84.70 44.26
CA THR A 189 -28.79 85.63 44.22
C THR A 189 -29.71 85.41 45.43
N MET A 190 -29.94 84.16 45.82
CA MET A 190 -30.73 83.80 47.02
C MET A 190 -30.04 84.22 48.32
N ALA A 191 -28.71 84.08 48.41
CA ALA A 191 -27.94 84.52 49.57
C ALA A 191 -27.96 86.05 49.75
N ASN A 192 -28.04 86.80 48.65
CA ASN A 192 -28.11 88.27 48.67
C ASN A 192 -29.54 88.81 48.92
N LEU A 193 -30.58 88.02 48.63
CA LEU A 193 -31.98 88.46 48.72
C LEU A 193 -32.45 88.86 50.14
N PRO A 194 -32.07 88.18 51.24
CA PRO A 194 -32.39 88.61 52.60
C PRO A 194 -31.96 90.04 52.92
N PHE A 195 -30.74 90.44 52.52
CA PHE A 195 -30.24 91.81 52.75
C PHE A 195 -31.02 92.85 51.94
N GLN A 196 -31.51 92.49 50.75
CA GLN A 196 -32.39 93.34 49.94
C GLN A 196 -33.78 93.48 50.59
N ILE A 197 -34.35 92.38 51.11
CA ILE A 197 -35.62 92.38 51.84
C ILE A 197 -35.51 93.20 53.14
N GLU A 198 -34.41 93.09 53.87
CA GLU A 198 -34.12 93.86 55.08
C GLU A 198 -34.00 95.36 54.78
N SER A 199 -33.23 95.73 53.75
CA SER A 199 -33.10 97.12 53.29
C SER A 199 -34.45 97.71 52.83
N ALA A 200 -35.24 96.96 52.06
CA ALA A 200 -36.57 97.38 51.61
C ALA A 200 -37.58 97.49 52.78
N ARG A 201 -37.48 96.60 53.77
CA ARG A 201 -38.28 96.68 55.01
C ARG A 201 -37.95 97.94 55.79
N ALA A 202 -36.67 98.26 55.99
CA ALA A 202 -36.25 99.47 56.69
C ALA A 202 -36.71 100.76 55.96
N GLN A 203 -36.67 100.78 54.62
CA GLN A 203 -37.21 101.88 53.81
C GLN A 203 -38.74 102.02 53.97
N THR A 204 -39.47 100.91 53.93
CA THR A 204 -40.94 100.90 54.12
C THR A 204 -41.32 101.35 55.53
N GLU A 205 -40.57 100.93 56.54
CA GLU A 205 -40.78 101.36 57.93
C GLU A 205 -40.51 102.86 58.11
N TYR A 206 -39.41 103.38 57.55
CA TYR A 206 -39.12 104.82 57.54
C TYR A 206 -40.22 105.63 56.83
N ALA A 207 -40.69 105.15 55.67
CA ALA A 207 -41.80 105.78 54.94
C ALA A 207 -43.11 105.78 55.78
N ALA A 208 -43.41 104.67 56.46
CA ALA A 208 -44.57 104.56 57.35
C ALA A 208 -44.48 105.51 58.56
N GLN A 209 -43.30 105.60 59.20
CA GLN A 209 -43.04 106.59 60.25
C GLN A 209 -43.19 108.02 59.73
N SER A 210 -42.73 108.30 58.50
CA SER A 210 -42.88 109.60 57.84
C SER A 210 -44.35 109.97 57.58
N VAL A 211 -45.16 109.03 57.07
CA VAL A 211 -46.61 109.20 56.88
C VAL A 211 -47.32 109.43 58.22
N ASN A 212 -47.02 108.62 59.24
CA ASN A 212 -47.63 108.74 60.56
C ASN A 212 -47.29 110.08 61.23
N GLY A 213 -46.03 110.52 61.18
CA GLY A 213 -45.62 111.84 61.68
C GLY A 213 -46.28 113.00 60.92
N LYS A 214 -46.37 112.91 59.59
CA LYS A 214 -47.05 113.92 58.76
C LYS A 214 -48.56 113.98 59.05
N ARG A 215 -49.21 112.84 59.26
CA ARG A 215 -50.63 112.74 59.61
C ARG A 215 -50.91 113.26 61.02
N ALA A 216 -50.02 113.00 61.98
CA ALA A 216 -50.12 113.51 63.35
C ALA A 216 -49.95 115.05 63.44
N ALA A 217 -49.20 115.67 62.53
CA ALA A 217 -49.06 117.13 62.44
C ALA A 217 -50.32 117.86 61.95
N GLY A 218 -51.31 117.14 61.39
CA GLY A 218 -52.60 117.69 60.96
C GLY A 218 -52.46 118.90 60.03
N ASN A 219 -53.16 120.00 60.37
CA ASN A 219 -53.21 121.22 59.56
C ASN A 219 -51.86 121.96 59.41
N ALA A 220 -50.81 121.56 60.13
CA ALA A 220 -49.48 122.18 60.02
C ALA A 220 -48.71 121.77 58.75
N ILE A 221 -49.20 120.78 57.99
CA ILE A 221 -48.54 120.28 56.77
C ILE A 221 -49.51 120.31 55.59
N ALA A 222 -49.06 120.84 54.45
CA ALA A 222 -49.85 120.90 53.23
C ALA A 222 -50.21 119.50 52.72
N GLY A 223 -51.49 119.26 52.37
CA GLY A 223 -51.99 117.94 51.98
C GLY A 223 -51.22 117.25 50.84
N VAL A 224 -50.65 118.02 49.91
CA VAL A 224 -49.78 117.50 48.83
C VAL A 224 -48.53 116.78 49.38
N LEU A 225 -47.98 117.24 50.51
CA LEU A 225 -46.82 116.61 51.16
C LEU A 225 -47.18 115.32 51.89
N LEU A 226 -48.43 115.21 52.40
CA LEU A 226 -48.96 113.96 52.94
C LEU A 226 -49.23 112.96 51.82
N GLN A 227 -49.94 113.38 50.76
CA GLN A 227 -50.22 112.56 49.57
C GLN A 227 -48.93 112.03 48.91
N LYS A 228 -47.87 112.85 48.83
CA LYS A 228 -46.56 112.42 48.35
C LYS A 228 -45.95 111.32 49.24
N ALA A 229 -46.02 111.48 50.57
CA ALA A 229 -45.51 110.50 51.52
C ALA A 229 -46.31 109.18 51.49
N GLU A 230 -47.63 109.25 51.32
CA GLU A 230 -48.48 108.06 51.17
C GLU A 230 -48.19 107.33 49.85
N SER A 231 -47.92 108.06 48.77
CA SER A 231 -47.47 107.49 47.49
C SER A 231 -46.09 106.82 47.59
N GLU A 232 -45.17 107.45 48.34
CA GLU A 232 -43.82 106.94 48.62
C GLU A 232 -43.87 105.65 49.45
N LEU A 233 -44.70 105.59 50.49
CA LEU A 233 -44.98 104.39 51.28
C LEU A 233 -45.52 103.24 50.41
N VAL A 234 -46.52 103.52 49.56
CA VAL A 234 -47.08 102.52 48.63
C VAL A 234 -46.02 101.98 47.65
N ALA A 235 -45.10 102.84 47.17
CA ALA A 235 -44.00 102.40 46.32
C ALA A 235 -42.98 101.51 47.07
N THR A 236 -42.60 101.86 48.30
CA THR A 236 -41.70 101.02 49.12
C THR A 236 -42.31 99.67 49.49
N ASP A 237 -43.61 99.65 49.83
CA ASP A 237 -44.33 98.41 50.17
C ASP A 237 -44.54 97.52 48.92
N ALA A 238 -44.75 98.10 47.73
CA ALA A 238 -44.79 97.35 46.49
C ALA A 238 -43.44 96.67 46.18
N ASN A 239 -42.32 97.38 46.33
CA ASN A 239 -40.97 96.83 46.19
C ASN A 239 -40.69 95.70 47.20
N LEU A 240 -41.06 95.90 48.48
CA LEU A 240 -40.94 94.87 49.50
C LEU A 240 -41.78 93.62 49.17
N ARG A 241 -43.01 93.80 48.66
CA ARG A 241 -43.86 92.69 48.20
C ARG A 241 -43.29 91.97 46.97
N GLU A 242 -42.64 92.67 46.03
CA GLU A 242 -41.95 92.04 44.91
C GLU A 242 -40.80 91.13 45.40
N LEU A 243 -39.92 91.64 46.25
CA LEU A 243 -38.78 90.87 46.79
C LEU A 243 -39.24 89.64 47.59
N LEU A 244 -40.31 89.77 48.38
CA LEU A 244 -40.92 88.66 49.10
C LEU A 244 -41.55 87.60 48.17
N GLN A 245 -42.14 88.01 47.03
CA GLN A 245 -42.66 87.08 46.01
C GLN A 245 -41.54 86.46 45.16
N ARG A 246 -40.40 87.12 45.02
CA ARG A 246 -39.21 86.61 44.32
C ARG A 246 -38.50 85.48 45.07
N GLN A 247 -38.60 85.43 46.40
CA GLN A 247 -38.00 84.36 47.20
C GLN A 247 -38.54 82.95 46.84
N PRO A 248 -39.87 82.66 46.86
CA PRO A 248 -40.38 81.33 46.52
C PRO A 248 -40.25 80.96 45.03
N SER A 249 -40.13 81.92 44.10
CA SER A 249 -39.83 81.60 42.70
C SER A 249 -38.36 81.21 42.51
N LEU A 250 -37.42 81.96 43.10
CA LEU A 250 -36.00 81.62 43.06
C LEU A 250 -35.67 80.31 43.82
N GLN A 251 -36.42 79.98 44.88
CA GLN A 251 -36.33 78.65 45.53
C GLN A 251 -36.71 77.51 44.57
N LYS A 252 -37.77 77.67 43.76
CA LYS A 252 -38.18 76.68 42.75
C LYS A 252 -37.15 76.57 41.62
N GLU A 253 -36.57 77.69 41.21
CA GLU A 253 -35.48 77.73 40.21
C GLU A 253 -34.24 76.97 40.70
N ILE A 254 -33.78 77.23 41.94
CA ILE A 254 -32.67 76.50 42.56
C ILE A 254 -32.97 75.00 42.68
N ALA A 255 -34.19 74.61 43.05
CA ALA A 255 -34.58 73.20 43.12
C ALA A 255 -34.53 72.52 41.74
N ALA A 256 -35.05 73.17 40.69
CA ALA A 256 -34.99 72.66 39.32
C ALA A 256 -33.55 72.59 38.78
N LEU A 257 -32.71 73.58 39.09
CA LEU A 257 -31.28 73.56 38.74
C LEU A 257 -30.53 72.44 39.47
N LYS A 258 -30.82 72.17 40.76
CA LYS A 258 -30.25 71.03 41.49
C LYS A 258 -30.67 69.68 40.90
N GLN A 259 -31.93 69.52 40.52
CA GLN A 259 -32.40 68.33 39.80
C GLN A 259 -31.69 68.15 38.45
N LYS A 260 -31.54 69.24 37.67
CA LYS A 260 -30.81 69.21 36.39
C LYS A 260 -29.32 68.86 36.56
N VAL A 261 -28.66 69.43 37.56
CA VAL A 261 -27.26 69.11 37.89
C VAL A 261 -27.11 67.63 38.26
N SER A 262 -27.98 67.11 39.15
CA SER A 262 -27.98 65.70 39.54
C SER A 262 -28.16 64.76 38.35
N ALA A 263 -29.13 65.05 37.46
CA ALA A 263 -29.37 64.26 36.26
C ALA A 263 -28.17 64.24 35.29
N LEU A 264 -27.49 65.39 35.12
CA LEU A 264 -26.29 65.49 34.27
C LEU A 264 -25.06 64.83 34.90
N ASP A 265 -24.91 64.88 36.22
CA ASP A 265 -23.86 64.16 36.95
C ASP A 265 -24.06 62.63 36.81
N SER A 266 -25.29 62.12 36.99
CA SER A 266 -25.60 60.69 36.75
C SER A 266 -25.39 60.27 35.29
N GLN A 267 -25.67 61.15 34.32
CA GLN A 267 -25.37 60.87 32.90
C GLN A 267 -23.86 60.79 32.66
N LEU A 268 -23.07 61.69 33.26
CA LEU A 268 -21.61 61.72 33.19
C LEU A 268 -20.96 60.52 33.91
N GLU A 269 -21.60 59.96 34.93
CA GLU A 269 -21.14 58.75 35.63
C GLU A 269 -21.45 57.46 34.84
N LEU A 270 -22.67 57.34 34.30
CA LEU A 270 -23.13 56.11 33.64
C LEU A 270 -22.62 55.94 32.20
N LEU A 271 -22.36 57.04 31.47
CA LEU A 271 -21.83 57.05 30.09
C LEU A 271 -22.53 56.06 29.14
N VAL A 272 -23.86 55.90 29.29
CA VAL A 272 -24.62 54.84 28.62
C VAL A 272 -24.53 54.96 27.10
N GLU A 273 -24.63 56.18 26.57
CA GLU A 273 -24.62 56.45 25.13
C GLU A 273 -23.22 56.33 24.53
N GLU A 274 -22.18 56.75 25.26
CA GLU A 274 -20.78 56.61 24.86
C GLU A 274 -20.35 55.14 24.84
N ASN A 275 -20.73 54.37 25.86
CA ASN A 275 -20.50 52.92 25.91
C ASN A 275 -21.28 52.17 24.81
N ARG A 276 -22.52 52.58 24.52
CA ARG A 276 -23.30 52.05 23.39
C ARG A 276 -22.60 52.31 22.05
N GLN A 277 -22.15 53.53 21.81
CA GLN A 277 -21.39 53.91 20.61
C GLN A 277 -20.04 53.17 20.51
N LEU A 278 -19.37 52.91 21.63
CA LEU A 278 -18.13 52.12 21.66
C LEU A 278 -18.39 50.67 21.22
N GLY A 279 -19.42 50.00 21.77
CA GLY A 279 -19.80 48.65 21.37
C GLY A 279 -20.24 48.55 19.91
N GLU A 280 -20.97 49.55 19.38
CA GLU A 280 -21.29 49.63 17.95
C GLU A 280 -20.04 49.78 17.08
N ALA A 281 -19.05 50.54 17.52
CA ALA A 281 -17.80 50.72 16.80
C ALA A 281 -16.90 49.47 16.87
N GLU A 282 -16.91 48.73 17.98
CA GLU A 282 -16.23 47.44 18.12
C GLU A 282 -16.85 46.38 17.20
N ALA A 283 -18.19 46.28 17.17
CA ALA A 283 -18.91 45.40 16.25
C ALA A 283 -18.64 45.74 14.76
N LYS A 284 -18.48 47.03 14.42
CA LYS A 284 -18.04 47.46 13.09
C LYS A 284 -16.62 46.98 12.76
N VAL A 285 -15.68 47.05 13.71
CA VAL A 285 -14.30 46.54 13.52
C VAL A 285 -14.35 45.04 13.24
N LEU A 286 -15.01 44.25 14.10
CA LEU A 286 -15.14 42.80 13.91
C LEU A 286 -15.79 42.43 12.56
N SER A 287 -16.82 43.16 12.15
CA SER A 287 -17.45 42.99 10.83
C SER A 287 -16.50 43.32 9.67
N ALA A 288 -15.67 44.36 9.80
CA ALA A 288 -14.69 44.73 8.79
C ALA A 288 -13.50 43.76 8.73
N GLU A 289 -13.08 43.18 9.86
CA GLU A 289 -12.05 42.13 9.90
C GLU A 289 -12.52 40.84 9.21
N ALA A 290 -13.76 40.43 9.45
CA ALA A 290 -14.38 39.30 8.75
C ALA A 290 -14.48 39.53 7.23
N LYS A 291 -14.83 40.76 6.80
CA LYS A 291 -14.82 41.16 5.38
C LYS A 291 -13.41 41.13 4.78
N ARG A 292 -12.40 41.64 5.50
CA ARG A 292 -10.99 41.60 5.09
C ARG A 292 -10.52 40.16 4.89
N GLU A 293 -10.78 39.26 5.84
CA GLU A 293 -10.31 37.87 5.70
C GLU A 293 -11.08 37.13 4.58
N SER A 294 -12.38 37.40 4.40
CA SER A 294 -13.14 36.90 3.23
C SER A 294 -12.54 37.36 1.90
N ALA A 295 -12.21 38.65 1.75
CA ALA A 295 -11.55 39.17 0.55
C ALA A 295 -10.13 38.62 0.36
N ARG A 296 -9.40 38.38 1.45
CA ARG A 296 -8.08 37.72 1.44
C ARG A 296 -8.17 36.26 0.99
N LEU A 297 -9.19 35.52 1.41
CA LEU A 297 -9.45 34.15 0.95
C LEU A 297 -9.86 34.12 -0.54
N LYS A 298 -10.67 35.09 -1.01
CA LYS A 298 -10.91 35.27 -2.45
C LYS A 298 -9.62 35.48 -3.24
N LEU A 299 -8.72 36.34 -2.76
CA LEU A 299 -7.43 36.58 -3.41
C LEU A 299 -6.52 35.34 -3.40
N GLN A 300 -6.50 34.55 -2.32
CA GLN A 300 -5.78 33.28 -2.28
C GLN A 300 -6.35 32.28 -3.30
N LYS A 301 -7.69 32.16 -3.40
CA LYS A 301 -8.34 31.31 -4.40
C LYS A 301 -8.03 31.76 -5.83
N ALA A 302 -8.12 33.06 -6.13
CA ALA A 302 -7.83 33.60 -7.45
C ALA A 302 -6.36 33.36 -7.85
N LYS A 303 -5.41 33.49 -6.92
CA LYS A 303 -4.01 33.14 -7.14
C LYS A 303 -3.83 31.65 -7.41
N LEU A 304 -4.46 30.79 -6.62
CA LEU A 304 -4.41 29.34 -6.84
C LEU A 304 -5.01 28.93 -8.20
N GLU A 305 -6.05 29.62 -8.68
CA GLU A 305 -6.57 29.44 -10.04
C GLU A 305 -5.55 29.86 -11.10
N PHE A 306 -4.90 31.02 -10.94
CA PHE A 306 -3.84 31.50 -11.84
C PHE A 306 -2.62 30.56 -11.86
N ASP A 307 -2.14 30.11 -10.70
CA ASP A 307 -1.01 29.18 -10.58
C ASP A 307 -1.31 27.84 -11.27
N ARG A 308 -2.58 27.37 -11.20
CA ARG A 308 -3.06 26.15 -11.87
C ARG A 308 -3.16 26.25 -13.39
N ASN A 309 -3.08 27.44 -13.98
CA ASN A 309 -2.96 27.60 -15.43
C ASN A 309 -1.54 27.22 -15.93
N THR A 310 -0.55 27.10 -15.04
CA THR A 310 0.74 26.46 -15.37
C THR A 310 0.69 24.99 -14.96
N ILE A 311 0.63 24.09 -15.95
CA ILE A 311 0.60 22.65 -15.72
C ILE A 311 2.03 22.16 -15.49
N ARG A 312 2.26 21.37 -14.44
CA ARG A 312 3.59 20.98 -13.96
C ARG A 312 3.68 19.46 -13.78
N SER A 313 4.90 18.92 -13.89
CA SER A 313 5.13 17.50 -13.70
C SER A 313 4.85 17.05 -12.25
N PRO A 314 4.10 15.94 -12.03
CA PRO A 314 3.90 15.37 -10.70
C PRO A 314 5.09 14.53 -10.21
N ILE A 315 5.99 14.10 -11.11
CA ILE A 315 7.11 13.18 -10.85
C ILE A 315 8.38 13.59 -11.61
N ASP A 316 9.52 13.06 -11.22
CA ASP A 316 10.71 13.01 -12.08
C ASP A 316 10.53 11.86 -13.07
N GLY A 317 10.63 12.12 -14.37
CA GLY A 317 10.28 11.12 -15.38
C GLY A 317 10.54 11.56 -16.82
N ARG A 318 9.90 10.87 -17.77
CA ARG A 318 9.92 11.21 -19.20
C ARG A 318 8.52 11.40 -19.75
N ILE A 319 8.42 12.26 -20.76
CA ILE A 319 7.22 12.42 -21.58
C ILE A 319 7.05 11.16 -22.45
N LEU A 320 5.89 10.49 -22.33
CA LEU A 320 5.50 9.39 -23.21
C LEU A 320 4.95 9.94 -24.53
N ARG A 321 3.89 10.77 -24.42
CA ARG A 321 3.19 11.36 -25.57
C ARG A 321 2.42 12.62 -25.18
N LEU A 322 2.22 13.52 -26.13
CA LEU A 322 1.43 14.73 -25.99
C LEU A 322 -0.04 14.44 -26.34
N ILE A 323 -0.98 14.83 -25.48
CA ILE A 323 -2.41 14.51 -25.62
C ILE A 323 -3.20 15.73 -26.10
N ALA A 324 -2.92 16.91 -25.54
CA ALA A 324 -3.61 18.16 -25.87
C ALA A 324 -2.64 19.17 -26.51
N PRO A 325 -2.57 19.26 -27.85
CA PRO A 325 -1.78 20.28 -28.55
C PRO A 325 -2.30 21.70 -28.27
N PRO A 326 -1.50 22.77 -28.54
CA PRO A 326 -1.94 24.15 -28.44
C PRO A 326 -3.26 24.41 -29.18
N GLY A 327 -4.13 25.24 -28.59
CA GLY A 327 -5.51 25.46 -29.03
C GLY A 327 -6.52 24.45 -28.52
N THR A 328 -6.10 23.32 -27.92
CA THR A 328 -7.02 22.34 -27.32
C THR A 328 -7.66 22.90 -26.05
N ARG A 329 -9.00 22.75 -25.93
CA ARG A 329 -9.74 23.06 -24.70
C ARG A 329 -9.65 21.89 -23.73
N VAL A 330 -9.34 22.18 -22.46
CA VAL A 330 -9.26 21.21 -21.37
C VAL A 330 -10.32 21.51 -20.31
N SER A 331 -11.09 20.50 -19.91
CA SER A 331 -12.19 20.61 -18.93
C SER A 331 -11.71 20.68 -17.47
N GLY A 332 -10.41 20.49 -17.24
CA GLY A 332 -9.80 20.47 -15.92
C GLY A 332 -10.30 19.31 -15.04
N GLN A 333 -10.31 19.54 -13.72
CA GLN A 333 -10.61 18.54 -12.69
C GLN A 333 -12.05 17.94 -12.77
N HIS A 334 -12.98 18.56 -13.49
CA HIS A 334 -14.38 18.11 -13.63
C HIS A 334 -14.63 17.45 -15.00
N SER A 335 -13.82 16.46 -15.36
CA SER A 335 -14.02 15.65 -16.57
C SER A 335 -15.19 14.68 -16.36
N VAL A 336 -16.32 14.90 -17.05
CA VAL A 336 -17.42 13.92 -17.12
C VAL A 336 -17.01 12.78 -18.06
N ALA A 337 -17.33 11.54 -17.70
CA ALA A 337 -16.92 10.36 -18.48
C ALA A 337 -17.57 10.37 -19.89
N GLY A 338 -16.78 10.73 -20.91
CA GLY A 338 -17.17 10.71 -22.32
C GLY A 338 -16.52 11.82 -23.15
N GLU A 339 -16.34 13.02 -22.59
CA GLU A 339 -15.85 14.19 -23.34
C GLU A 339 -14.47 14.65 -22.84
N GLY A 340 -13.43 14.35 -23.63
CA GLY A 340 -12.09 14.93 -23.51
C GLY A 340 -11.37 14.63 -22.19
N SER A 341 -10.40 13.69 -22.21
CA SER A 341 -9.52 13.49 -21.07
C SER A 341 -8.85 14.81 -20.68
N GLY A 342 -9.00 15.24 -19.43
CA GLY A 342 -8.34 16.43 -18.91
C GLY A 342 -6.81 16.36 -18.87
N ALA A 343 -6.22 15.21 -19.26
CA ALA A 343 -4.80 15.00 -19.43
C ALA A 343 -4.23 15.79 -20.62
N VAL A 344 -3.17 16.57 -20.37
CA VAL A 344 -2.46 17.33 -21.42
C VAL A 344 -1.29 16.52 -21.98
N VAL A 345 -0.64 15.72 -21.13
CA VAL A 345 0.53 14.91 -21.46
C VAL A 345 0.46 13.60 -20.68
N GLU A 346 0.96 12.51 -21.26
CA GLU A 346 1.23 11.25 -20.54
C GLU A 346 2.72 11.10 -20.26
N MET A 347 3.05 10.56 -19.09
CA MET A 347 4.42 10.42 -18.58
C MET A 347 4.70 9.01 -18.05
N TYR A 348 5.98 8.69 -17.89
CA TYR A 348 6.45 7.49 -17.20
C TYR A 348 7.70 7.76 -16.34
N ASP A 349 7.87 6.93 -15.30
CA ASP A 349 9.12 6.82 -14.55
C ASP A 349 10.03 5.82 -15.28
N PRO A 350 11.18 6.25 -15.87
CA PRO A 350 12.06 5.36 -16.62
C PRO A 350 12.70 4.27 -15.76
N LYS A 351 12.68 4.38 -14.42
CA LYS A 351 13.15 3.33 -13.51
C LYS A 351 12.10 2.25 -13.23
N ARG A 352 10.84 2.46 -13.65
CA ARG A 352 9.71 1.54 -13.40
C ARG A 352 9.01 1.18 -14.70
N LEU A 353 9.61 0.23 -15.39
CA LEU A 353 9.09 -0.37 -16.62
C LEU A 353 8.72 -1.84 -16.38
N GLN A 354 7.77 -2.35 -17.17
CA GLN A 354 7.44 -3.78 -17.25
C GLN A 354 7.27 -4.20 -18.72
N VAL A 355 7.62 -5.43 -19.06
CA VAL A 355 7.20 -6.06 -20.32
C VAL A 355 5.80 -6.62 -20.13
N ARG A 356 4.93 -6.35 -21.11
CA ARG A 356 3.76 -7.19 -21.37
C ARG A 356 4.12 -8.19 -22.46
N ALA A 357 4.23 -9.46 -22.08
CA ALA A 357 4.62 -10.57 -22.96
C ALA A 357 3.40 -11.41 -23.36
N ASP A 358 3.30 -11.73 -24.66
CA ASP A 358 2.32 -12.65 -25.24
C ASP A 358 2.83 -14.11 -25.08
N VAL A 359 2.54 -14.76 -23.96
CA VAL A 359 2.95 -16.15 -23.70
C VAL A 359 1.94 -17.13 -24.27
N ARG A 360 2.41 -18.15 -25.00
CA ARG A 360 1.56 -19.21 -25.59
C ARG A 360 0.85 -20.01 -24.50
N LEU A 361 -0.41 -20.38 -24.71
CA LEU A 361 -1.19 -21.13 -23.71
C LEU A 361 -0.55 -22.47 -23.29
N GLU A 362 0.23 -23.09 -24.18
CA GLU A 362 1.03 -24.30 -23.93
C GLU A 362 2.22 -24.08 -22.97
N ASP A 363 2.77 -22.85 -22.92
CA ASP A 363 3.89 -22.46 -22.05
C ASP A 363 3.43 -21.82 -20.72
N VAL A 364 2.18 -21.33 -20.63
CA VAL A 364 1.62 -20.73 -19.40
C VAL A 364 1.82 -21.60 -18.14
N PRO A 365 1.63 -22.95 -18.15
CA PRO A 365 1.88 -23.79 -16.97
C PRO A 365 3.36 -23.83 -16.51
N ARG A 366 4.29 -23.33 -17.33
CA ARG A 366 5.73 -23.28 -17.07
C ARG A 366 6.16 -21.92 -16.49
N VAL A 367 5.25 -20.95 -16.41
CA VAL A 367 5.48 -19.61 -15.86
C VAL A 367 5.18 -19.60 -14.36
N GLN A 368 6.13 -19.13 -13.56
CA GLN A 368 5.99 -19.01 -12.10
C GLN A 368 6.22 -17.56 -11.64
N PRO A 369 5.45 -17.02 -10.68
CA PRO A 369 5.74 -15.71 -10.09
C PRO A 369 7.15 -15.65 -9.50
N GLY A 370 7.84 -14.53 -9.71
CA GLY A 370 9.21 -14.30 -9.24
C GLY A 370 10.32 -14.92 -10.09
N GLN A 371 10.00 -15.78 -11.06
CA GLN A 371 10.92 -16.46 -11.99
C GLN A 371 11.80 -15.48 -12.77
N PRO A 372 13.10 -15.76 -12.97
CA PRO A 372 14.00 -14.93 -13.76
C PRO A 372 13.69 -14.99 -15.27
N VAL A 373 13.79 -13.84 -15.92
CA VAL A 373 13.56 -13.66 -17.36
C VAL A 373 14.70 -12.79 -17.93
N GLU A 374 15.21 -13.15 -19.10
CA GLU A 374 16.12 -12.30 -19.87
C GLU A 374 15.36 -11.59 -20.98
N ILE A 375 15.60 -10.28 -21.13
CA ILE A 375 14.84 -9.39 -21.99
C ILE A 375 15.80 -8.78 -23.02
N GLU A 376 15.55 -9.05 -24.29
CA GLU A 376 16.34 -8.57 -25.43
C GLU A 376 15.54 -7.53 -26.21
N THR A 377 16.19 -6.41 -26.57
CA THR A 377 15.57 -5.29 -27.27
C THR A 377 16.51 -4.70 -28.32
N ALA A 378 15.96 -4.11 -29.38
CA ALA A 378 16.77 -3.49 -30.43
C ALA A 378 17.51 -2.20 -29.99
N SER A 379 17.17 -1.63 -28.82
CA SER A 379 17.79 -0.43 -28.24
C SER A 379 18.92 -0.72 -27.23
N SER A 380 19.29 -1.99 -27.04
CA SER A 380 20.37 -2.41 -26.13
C SER A 380 21.03 -3.70 -26.62
N ASN A 381 22.35 -3.67 -26.80
CA ASN A 381 23.15 -4.88 -27.08
C ASN A 381 23.39 -5.75 -25.82
N GLN A 382 22.86 -5.36 -24.66
CA GLN A 382 22.95 -6.10 -23.40
C GLN A 382 21.59 -6.71 -23.04
N THR A 383 21.59 -7.96 -22.58
CA THR A 383 20.42 -8.64 -22.03
C THR A 383 20.00 -7.95 -20.73
N ILE A 384 18.77 -7.42 -20.72
CA ILE A 384 18.19 -6.77 -19.54
C ILE A 384 17.61 -7.88 -18.66
N LYS A 385 17.97 -7.90 -17.38
CA LYS A 385 17.42 -8.88 -16.45
C LYS A 385 16.02 -8.44 -16.01
N GLY A 386 15.14 -9.41 -15.83
CA GLY A 386 13.78 -9.17 -15.37
C GLY A 386 13.26 -10.32 -14.52
N ARG A 387 12.06 -10.14 -13.97
CA ARG A 387 11.36 -11.20 -13.25
C ARG A 387 9.86 -11.18 -13.50
N VAL A 388 9.24 -12.35 -13.53
CA VAL A 388 7.78 -12.47 -13.62
C VAL A 388 7.15 -11.84 -12.38
N LEU A 389 6.27 -10.86 -12.56
CA LEU A 389 5.48 -10.28 -11.48
C LEU A 389 4.25 -11.15 -11.20
N GLN A 390 3.43 -11.32 -12.23
CA GLN A 390 2.15 -12.01 -12.16
C GLN A 390 1.71 -12.39 -13.58
N SER A 391 1.16 -13.59 -13.75
CA SER A 391 0.36 -13.93 -14.93
C SER A 391 -1.03 -13.32 -14.75
N ASN A 392 -1.38 -12.34 -15.59
CA ASN A 392 -2.72 -11.74 -15.56
C ASN A 392 -3.65 -12.50 -16.52
N SER A 393 -4.90 -12.72 -16.11
CA SER A 393 -5.83 -13.62 -16.84
C SER A 393 -6.40 -13.04 -18.15
N THR A 394 -5.69 -12.11 -18.79
CA THR A 394 -6.08 -11.51 -20.08
C THR A 394 -5.65 -12.44 -21.22
N ALA A 395 -6.54 -13.32 -21.65
CA ALA A 395 -6.29 -14.21 -22.79
C ALA A 395 -6.65 -13.53 -24.11
N ASN A 396 -5.72 -13.49 -25.06
CA ASN A 396 -5.99 -13.09 -26.43
C ASN A 396 -6.43 -14.32 -27.25
N ILE A 397 -7.75 -14.47 -27.39
CA ILE A 397 -8.39 -15.61 -28.07
C ILE A 397 -7.90 -15.76 -29.52
N GLN A 398 -7.59 -14.66 -30.22
CA GLN A 398 -7.12 -14.71 -31.61
C GLN A 398 -5.67 -15.17 -31.75
N LYS A 399 -4.83 -14.88 -30.75
CA LYS A 399 -3.40 -15.28 -30.73
C LYS A 399 -3.16 -16.63 -30.04
N ASN A 400 -4.12 -17.14 -29.27
CA ASN A 400 -3.94 -18.22 -28.29
C ASN A 400 -2.81 -17.93 -27.27
N THR A 401 -2.72 -16.66 -26.84
CA THR A 401 -1.73 -16.18 -25.85
C THR A 401 -2.39 -15.65 -24.59
N LEU A 402 -1.65 -15.67 -23.49
CA LEU A 402 -1.97 -15.02 -22.23
C LEU A 402 -0.97 -13.87 -21.99
N GLU A 403 -1.47 -12.72 -21.55
CA GLU A 403 -0.60 -11.64 -21.09
C GLU A 403 0.15 -12.03 -19.80
N VAL A 404 1.47 -11.93 -19.80
CA VAL A 404 2.32 -12.08 -18.61
C VAL A 404 3.12 -10.81 -18.38
N LYS A 405 3.11 -10.29 -17.14
CA LYS A 405 3.85 -9.09 -16.77
C LYS A 405 5.20 -9.43 -16.15
N VAL A 406 6.26 -8.88 -16.74
CA VAL A 406 7.65 -9.07 -16.32
C VAL A 406 8.24 -7.71 -15.93
N GLU A 407 8.71 -7.57 -14.70
CA GLU A 407 9.46 -6.40 -14.22
C GLU A 407 10.83 -6.32 -14.90
N LEU A 408 11.21 -5.15 -15.41
CA LEU A 408 12.61 -4.88 -15.79
C LEU A 408 13.39 -4.49 -14.53
N LEU A 409 14.53 -5.16 -14.32
CA LEU A 409 15.49 -4.80 -13.27
C LEU A 409 16.56 -3.89 -13.89
N ASP A 410 16.80 -2.74 -13.26
CA ASP A 410 17.74 -1.69 -13.68
C ASP A 410 17.71 -1.36 -15.20
N PRO A 411 16.54 -0.95 -15.75
CA PRO A 411 16.41 -0.65 -17.18
C PRO A 411 17.34 0.50 -17.63
N PRO A 412 18.12 0.32 -18.73
CA PRO A 412 19.01 1.36 -19.24
C PRO A 412 18.22 2.49 -19.93
N THR A 413 18.79 3.71 -19.93
CA THR A 413 18.08 4.94 -20.37
C THR A 413 17.84 5.07 -21.87
N THR A 414 18.29 4.10 -22.68
CA THR A 414 17.92 3.93 -24.10
C THR A 414 16.57 3.24 -24.29
N VAL A 415 16.04 2.62 -23.24
CA VAL A 415 14.78 1.88 -23.26
C VAL A 415 13.60 2.81 -22.99
N SER A 416 12.58 2.68 -23.85
CA SER A 416 11.31 3.40 -23.75
C SER A 416 10.14 2.42 -23.79
N PRO A 417 8.95 2.82 -23.31
CA PRO A 417 7.70 2.14 -23.63
C PRO A 417 7.47 1.97 -25.14
N GLU A 418 6.54 1.09 -25.50
CA GLU A 418 6.16 0.71 -26.87
C GLU A 418 7.26 0.02 -27.71
N MET A 419 8.50 -0.05 -27.19
CA MET A 419 9.56 -0.87 -27.77
C MET A 419 9.20 -2.36 -27.71
N LEU A 420 9.30 -3.03 -28.86
CA LEU A 420 9.21 -4.49 -28.98
C LEU A 420 10.41 -5.17 -28.31
N VAL A 421 10.15 -6.30 -27.67
CA VAL A 421 11.16 -7.13 -26.98
C VAL A 421 10.92 -8.62 -27.20
N ARG A 422 12.01 -9.39 -27.09
CA ARG A 422 11.98 -10.83 -26.93
C ARG A 422 12.30 -11.16 -25.48
N THR A 423 11.47 -11.99 -24.87
CA THR A 423 11.62 -12.41 -23.47
C THR A 423 11.91 -13.91 -23.41
N THR A 424 13.04 -14.27 -22.82
CA THR A 424 13.47 -15.66 -22.61
C THR A 424 13.22 -16.03 -21.16
N PHE A 425 12.26 -16.92 -20.92
CA PHE A 425 11.90 -17.37 -19.57
C PHE A 425 12.89 -18.44 -19.13
N LEU A 426 13.60 -18.22 -18.03
CA LEU A 426 14.62 -19.17 -17.55
C LEU A 426 14.04 -20.15 -16.53
N ALA A 427 14.66 -21.32 -16.40
CA ALA A 427 14.30 -22.30 -15.38
C ALA A 427 14.45 -21.67 -13.97
N PRO A 428 13.39 -21.68 -13.13
CA PRO A 428 13.43 -21.07 -11.81
C PRO A 428 14.48 -21.75 -10.92
N GLU A 429 15.14 -20.94 -10.09
CA GLU A 429 16.18 -21.42 -9.19
C GLU A 429 15.56 -22.20 -8.02
N ILE A 430 15.89 -23.50 -7.92
CA ILE A 430 15.33 -24.38 -6.88
C ILE A 430 16.07 -24.14 -5.57
N VAL A 431 15.68 -23.07 -4.87
CA VAL A 431 16.18 -22.71 -3.54
C VAL A 431 15.96 -23.88 -2.58
N GLY A 432 17.05 -24.53 -2.17
CA GLY A 432 17.03 -25.75 -1.36
C GLY A 432 17.85 -26.93 -1.91
N LEU A 433 18.38 -26.84 -3.14
CA LEU A 433 19.29 -27.86 -3.72
C LEU A 433 20.76 -27.42 -3.82
N THR A 434 21.13 -26.31 -3.19
CA THR A 434 22.44 -25.63 -3.38
C THR A 434 23.66 -26.40 -2.85
N ASP A 435 23.48 -27.48 -2.08
CA ASP A 435 24.57 -28.24 -1.43
C ASP A 435 24.74 -29.71 -1.91
N VAL A 436 23.95 -30.20 -2.87
CA VAL A 436 24.15 -31.56 -3.44
C VAL A 436 24.21 -31.53 -4.96
N ALA A 437 25.26 -30.87 -5.47
CA ALA A 437 25.73 -31.03 -6.85
C ALA A 437 26.44 -32.39 -7.06
N GLN A 438 25.76 -33.49 -6.72
CA GLN A 438 26.20 -34.85 -7.03
C GLN A 438 25.09 -35.60 -7.78
N GLU A 439 25.45 -36.22 -8.89
CA GLU A 439 24.62 -37.16 -9.65
C GLU A 439 24.46 -38.48 -8.89
N THR A 440 23.86 -38.45 -7.69
CA THR A 440 23.59 -39.62 -6.87
C THR A 440 22.54 -40.50 -7.56
N ALA A 441 23.02 -41.41 -8.40
CA ALA A 441 22.22 -42.41 -9.09
C ALA A 441 21.52 -43.31 -8.06
N ARG A 442 20.22 -43.07 -7.84
CA ARG A 442 19.44 -43.78 -6.81
C ARG A 442 19.06 -45.17 -7.31
N LEU A 443 19.36 -46.17 -6.48
CA LEU A 443 19.11 -47.58 -6.75
C LEU A 443 17.72 -47.96 -6.23
N PHE A 444 16.89 -48.51 -7.11
CA PHE A 444 15.56 -49.00 -6.77
C PHE A 444 15.47 -50.51 -6.96
N VAL A 445 14.78 -51.17 -6.03
CA VAL A 445 14.59 -52.62 -6.01
C VAL A 445 13.11 -52.93 -5.83
N PRO A 446 12.52 -53.83 -6.64
CA PRO A 446 11.13 -54.26 -6.47
C PRO A 446 10.89 -54.85 -5.07
N LYS A 447 9.84 -54.39 -4.38
CA LYS A 447 9.57 -54.74 -2.97
C LYS A 447 9.49 -56.25 -2.74
N GLN A 448 8.97 -57.00 -3.72
CA GLN A 448 8.86 -58.46 -3.74
C GLN A 448 10.20 -59.23 -3.76
N LEU A 449 11.33 -58.58 -4.07
CA LEU A 449 12.66 -59.22 -4.04
C LEU A 449 13.39 -59.02 -2.69
N VAL A 450 12.89 -58.10 -1.86
CA VAL A 450 13.45 -57.82 -0.53
C VAL A 450 12.81 -58.76 0.49
N ARG A 451 13.65 -59.48 1.25
CA ARG A 451 13.22 -60.30 2.39
C ARG A 451 13.72 -59.67 3.70
N GLU A 452 13.01 -59.95 4.78
CA GLU A 452 13.38 -59.54 6.14
C GLU A 452 14.16 -60.69 6.79
N GLY A 453 15.42 -60.43 7.18
CA GLY A 453 16.31 -61.39 7.85
C GLY A 453 16.68 -60.93 9.27
N GLU A 454 17.41 -61.76 10.01
CA GLU A 454 17.70 -61.54 11.45
C GLU A 454 18.39 -60.20 11.77
N ASN A 455 19.12 -59.61 10.80
CA ASN A 455 19.79 -58.32 10.92
C ASN A 455 19.27 -57.28 9.91
N GLY A 456 17.99 -57.36 9.56
CA GLY A 456 17.30 -56.41 8.67
C GLY A 456 17.12 -56.92 7.25
N ASN A 457 16.84 -56.00 6.32
CA ASN A 457 16.44 -56.35 4.96
C ASN A 457 17.60 -56.91 4.13
N VAL A 458 17.33 -58.00 3.41
CA VAL A 458 18.29 -58.79 2.63
C VAL A 458 17.76 -59.04 1.22
N VAL A 459 18.68 -59.11 0.26
CA VAL A 459 18.43 -59.51 -1.12
C VAL A 459 19.48 -60.51 -1.58
N TRP A 460 19.12 -61.35 -2.54
CA TRP A 460 20.03 -62.33 -3.12
C TRP A 460 20.62 -61.81 -4.41
N VAL A 461 21.95 -61.77 -4.47
CA VAL A 461 22.73 -61.22 -5.57
C VAL A 461 23.55 -62.33 -6.22
N VAL A 462 23.55 -62.42 -7.55
CA VAL A 462 24.47 -63.30 -8.29
C VAL A 462 25.79 -62.58 -8.51
N ASP A 463 26.89 -63.15 -8.02
CA ASP A 463 28.24 -62.61 -8.23
C ASP A 463 28.81 -62.95 -9.62
N ALA A 464 29.92 -62.31 -10.00
CA ALA A 464 30.56 -62.50 -11.30
C ALA A 464 31.07 -63.94 -11.59
N ASN A 465 31.06 -64.83 -10.58
CA ASN A 465 31.40 -66.26 -10.72
C ASN A 465 30.14 -67.15 -10.77
N ASN A 466 28.96 -66.56 -10.99
CA ASN A 466 27.65 -67.22 -10.92
C ASN A 466 27.38 -67.90 -9.57
N ARG A 467 27.80 -67.28 -8.45
CA ARG A 467 27.37 -67.70 -7.11
C ARG A 467 26.28 -66.78 -6.59
N ALA A 468 25.19 -67.36 -6.12
CA ALA A 468 24.19 -66.65 -5.35
C ALA A 468 24.75 -66.34 -3.96
N ARG A 469 24.64 -65.07 -3.53
CA ARG A 469 25.02 -64.62 -2.19
C ARG A 469 23.92 -63.77 -1.57
N GLU A 470 23.75 -63.90 -0.27
CA GLU A 470 22.87 -63.00 0.49
C GLU A 470 23.59 -61.68 0.79
N ARG A 471 22.87 -60.56 0.69
CA ARG A 471 23.43 -59.23 0.97
C ARG A 471 22.42 -58.37 1.71
N THR A 472 22.80 -57.92 2.91
CA THR A 472 22.03 -56.97 3.72
C THR A 472 22.03 -55.59 3.05
N ILE A 473 20.87 -54.95 3.02
CA ILE A 473 20.66 -53.65 2.37
C ILE A 473 19.91 -52.69 3.30
N SER A 474 20.37 -51.44 3.39
CA SER A 474 19.61 -50.39 4.04
C SER A 474 18.65 -49.78 3.03
N VAL A 475 17.35 -49.79 3.35
CA VAL A 475 16.28 -49.37 2.43
C VAL A 475 15.35 -48.36 3.09
N ARG A 476 14.86 -47.41 2.28
CA ARG A 476 13.82 -46.45 2.64
C ARG A 476 12.59 -46.73 1.79
N GLU A 477 11.43 -46.77 2.44
CA GLU A 477 10.17 -46.95 1.71
C GLU A 477 9.90 -45.77 0.77
N ALA A 478 9.40 -46.08 -0.42
CA ALA A 478 9.11 -45.14 -1.49
C ALA A 478 7.76 -45.50 -2.13
N ASN A 479 7.11 -44.55 -2.81
CA ASN A 479 5.78 -44.77 -3.35
C ASN A 479 5.79 -45.74 -4.54
N GLY A 480 5.04 -46.84 -4.41
CA GLY A 480 4.81 -47.85 -5.46
C GLY A 480 5.50 -49.19 -5.16
N ASP A 481 5.61 -50.03 -6.18
CA ASP A 481 6.16 -51.40 -6.06
C ASP A 481 7.71 -51.45 -5.96
N LEU A 482 8.36 -50.29 -5.92
CA LEU A 482 9.81 -50.11 -5.90
C LEU A 482 10.27 -49.44 -4.61
N VAL A 483 11.21 -50.06 -3.90
CA VAL A 483 11.83 -49.54 -2.67
C VAL A 483 13.15 -48.85 -3.02
N LEU A 484 13.48 -47.76 -2.34
CA LEU A 484 14.75 -47.04 -2.49
C LEU A 484 15.84 -47.72 -1.63
N VAL A 485 16.98 -48.05 -2.22
CA VAL A 485 18.15 -48.59 -1.51
C VAL A 485 19.14 -47.46 -1.22
N GLU A 486 19.51 -47.30 0.05
CA GLU A 486 20.46 -46.28 0.51
C GLU A 486 21.89 -46.80 0.57
N SER A 487 22.07 -48.09 0.93
CA SER A 487 23.37 -48.75 0.96
C SER A 487 23.23 -50.26 0.80
N GLY A 488 24.31 -50.92 0.37
CA GLY A 488 24.42 -52.38 0.25
C GLY A 488 24.35 -52.96 -1.17
N LEU A 489 24.00 -52.16 -2.19
CA LEU A 489 24.02 -52.60 -3.61
C LEU A 489 24.87 -51.69 -4.50
N GLN A 490 25.29 -52.26 -5.63
CA GLN A 490 25.95 -51.60 -6.75
C GLN A 490 25.04 -51.58 -7.98
N PRO A 491 25.19 -50.60 -8.90
CA PRO A 491 24.38 -50.51 -10.12
C PRO A 491 24.46 -51.73 -11.06
N THR A 492 25.48 -52.56 -10.90
CA THR A 492 25.77 -53.74 -11.73
C THR A 492 25.40 -55.07 -11.07
N ASP A 493 24.86 -55.06 -9.84
CA ASP A 493 24.37 -56.27 -9.19
C ASP A 493 23.16 -56.86 -9.94
N LYS A 494 23.10 -58.20 -10.02
CA LYS A 494 21.94 -58.93 -10.54
C LYS A 494 21.21 -59.60 -9.40
N LEU A 495 19.97 -59.18 -9.15
CA LEU A 495 19.13 -59.69 -8.06
C LEU A 495 18.39 -60.95 -8.51
N VAL A 496 18.27 -61.96 -7.65
CA VAL A 496 17.56 -63.20 -7.99
C VAL A 496 16.04 -63.01 -7.82
N SER A 497 15.25 -63.35 -8.84
CA SER A 497 13.77 -63.30 -8.79
C SER A 497 13.10 -64.66 -8.56
N SER A 498 13.71 -65.77 -8.97
CA SER A 498 13.09 -67.11 -8.90
C SER A 498 13.94 -68.16 -8.19
N ASN A 499 13.29 -69.23 -7.71
CA ASN A 499 13.90 -70.38 -7.01
C ASN A 499 14.75 -69.98 -5.77
N THR A 500 14.31 -68.93 -5.08
CA THR A 500 15.01 -68.22 -4.00
C THR A 500 14.99 -68.92 -2.63
N ASN A 501 14.31 -70.06 -2.50
CA ASN A 501 14.23 -70.87 -1.28
C ASN A 501 15.23 -72.04 -1.29
N ASP A 502 15.72 -72.44 -2.46
CA ASP A 502 16.66 -73.56 -2.64
C ASP A 502 18.14 -73.09 -2.65
N LEU A 503 18.38 -71.86 -2.21
CA LEU A 503 19.69 -71.20 -2.23
C LEU A 503 20.28 -71.07 -0.82
N SER A 504 21.57 -71.40 -0.70
CA SER A 504 22.41 -71.07 0.45
C SER A 504 23.65 -70.28 0.01
N ASP A 505 24.28 -69.52 0.91
CA ASP A 505 25.33 -68.57 0.51
C ASP A 505 26.51 -69.26 -0.21
N GLY A 506 26.92 -68.68 -1.33
CA GLY A 506 27.96 -69.23 -2.20
C GLY A 506 27.52 -70.36 -3.13
N THR A 507 26.23 -70.74 -3.16
CA THR A 507 25.67 -71.74 -4.10
C THR A 507 25.93 -71.33 -5.55
N LEU A 508 26.45 -72.25 -6.36
CA LEU A 508 26.72 -71.99 -7.78
C LEU A 508 25.43 -72.20 -8.61
N VAL A 509 24.87 -71.11 -9.12
CA VAL A 509 23.60 -71.07 -9.88
C VAL A 509 23.83 -71.09 -11.38
N VAL A 510 22.78 -71.39 -12.14
CA VAL A 510 22.74 -71.16 -13.60
C VAL A 510 21.68 -70.11 -13.88
N VAL A 511 22.04 -69.02 -14.57
CA VAL A 511 21.07 -67.97 -14.93
C VAL A 511 20.29 -68.41 -16.17
N SER A 512 18.96 -68.63 -16.03
CA SER A 512 18.02 -68.92 -17.13
C SER A 512 17.94 -67.74 -18.11
N GLY A 513 17.75 -66.56 -17.55
CA GLY A 513 17.56 -65.31 -18.28
C GLY A 513 17.31 -64.14 -17.34
N GLU A 514 16.94 -63.01 -17.93
CA GLU A 514 16.53 -61.82 -17.19
C GLU A 514 15.01 -61.73 -17.17
N ASP A 515 14.41 -61.72 -15.98
CA ASP A 515 12.97 -61.55 -15.82
C ASP A 515 12.59 -60.09 -16.12
N ARG A 516 11.66 -59.93 -17.07
CA ARG A 516 11.18 -58.62 -17.57
C ARG A 516 9.73 -58.34 -17.19
N SER A 517 9.13 -59.18 -16.35
CA SER A 517 7.78 -58.99 -15.79
C SER A 517 7.79 -58.12 -14.53
N ILE A 518 8.88 -58.19 -13.75
CA ILE A 518 9.05 -57.50 -12.47
C ILE A 518 9.65 -56.10 -12.66
N GLY A 519 9.04 -55.08 -12.02
CA GLY A 519 9.66 -53.77 -11.79
C GLY A 519 9.51 -52.71 -12.91
N ARG A 520 8.33 -52.60 -13.53
CA ARG A 520 7.99 -51.48 -14.43
C ARG A 520 7.58 -50.21 -13.66
#